data_AF-A0A436QNF7-F1
#
_entry.id   AF-A0A436QNF7-F1
#
_cell.length_a   1.000
_cell.length_b   1.000
_cell.length_c   1.000
_cell.angle_alpha   90.00
_cell.angle_beta   90.00
_cell.angle_gamma   90.00
#
_symmetry.space_group_name_H-M   'P 1'
#
loop_
_entity.id
_entity.type
_entity.pdbx_description
1 polymer ?
#
loop_
_entity_poly.entity_id
_entity_poly.type
_entity_poly.pdbx_seq_one_letter_code
_entity_poly.pdbx_strand_id
1 'polypeptide(L)'
;PTPGYTGEQYRERLEFELGIIEKMKFPGYFLIVADFIKWAKSQGIPVGPGRGSGAGSLVAYSTTITDIDPLRFSLLFERFLNPDRVSMPDFDIDFCQDRREEVIRYVQQKYGRDQVGQIITFGTLQARAVLRDVGRVLQMPYGQVDKLSKMVPQNPANPVKLADAIAN
;
A
#
# COMPACT_ATOMS: atom_id res chain seq x y z
N PRO A 1 -12.96 -7.88 -23.82
CA PRO A 1 -11.53 -7.82 -24.25
C PRO A 1 -11.21 -6.42 -24.79
N THR A 2 -10.06 -5.85 -24.40
CA THR A 2 -9.58 -4.58 -24.97
C THR A 2 -9.19 -4.76 -26.45
N PRO A 3 -9.23 -3.70 -27.30
CA PRO A 3 -8.78 -3.80 -28.68
C PRO A 3 -7.36 -4.36 -28.79
N GLY A 4 -7.15 -5.30 -29.72
CA GLY A 4 -5.86 -5.99 -29.90
C GLY A 4 -5.66 -7.27 -29.09
N TYR A 5 -6.61 -7.63 -28.22
CA TYR A 5 -6.56 -8.88 -27.45
C TYR A 5 -7.82 -9.75 -27.65
N THR A 6 -7.63 -11.06 -27.76
CA THR A 6 -8.72 -12.03 -27.92
C THR A 6 -9.22 -12.55 -26.58
N GLY A 7 -10.44 -13.09 -26.54
CA GLY A 7 -10.96 -13.74 -25.32
C GLY A 7 -10.13 -14.95 -24.88
N GLU A 8 -9.46 -15.63 -25.81
CA GLU A 8 -8.55 -16.74 -25.51
C GLU A 8 -7.31 -16.26 -24.76
N GLN A 9 -6.68 -15.16 -25.17
CA GLN A 9 -5.53 -14.59 -24.46
C GLN A 9 -5.85 -14.19 -23.02
N TYR A 10 -7.08 -13.70 -22.75
CA TYR A 10 -7.53 -13.45 -21.38
C TYR A 10 -7.69 -14.74 -20.57
N ARG A 11 -8.24 -15.81 -21.18
CA ARG A 11 -8.37 -17.12 -20.50
C ARG A 11 -7.00 -17.73 -20.19
N GLU A 12 -6.09 -17.73 -21.16
CA GLU A 12 -4.72 -18.24 -20.98
C GLU A 12 -4.01 -17.51 -19.84
N ARG A 13 -4.11 -16.17 -19.81
CA ARG A 13 -3.55 -15.37 -18.71
C ARG A 13 -4.22 -15.67 -17.37
N LEU A 14 -5.54 -15.83 -17.33
CA LEU A 14 -6.26 -16.18 -16.10
C LEU A 14 -5.85 -17.57 -15.58
N GLU A 15 -5.79 -18.57 -16.45
CA GLU A 15 -5.40 -19.94 -16.08
C GLU A 15 -3.96 -19.98 -15.55
N PHE A 16 -3.04 -19.25 -16.19
CA PHE A 16 -1.68 -19.08 -15.72
C PHE A 16 -1.62 -18.45 -14.31
N GLU A 17 -2.30 -17.31 -14.11
CA GLU A 17 -2.31 -16.62 -12.81
C GLU A 17 -2.95 -17.49 -11.71
N LEU A 18 -4.10 -18.11 -11.99
CA LEU A 18 -4.80 -18.99 -11.05
C LEU A 18 -3.93 -20.18 -10.65
N GLY A 19 -3.26 -20.83 -11.61
CA GLY A 19 -2.35 -21.94 -11.33
C GLY A 19 -1.21 -21.55 -10.39
N ILE A 20 -0.66 -20.33 -10.55
CA ILE A 20 0.39 -19.82 -9.64
C ILE A 20 -0.21 -19.49 -8.26
N ILE A 21 -1.34 -18.80 -8.20
CA ILE A 21 -2.00 -18.41 -6.93
C ILE A 21 -2.34 -19.64 -6.10
N GLU A 22 -2.90 -20.68 -6.73
CA GLU A 22 -3.22 -21.96 -6.09
C GLU A 22 -1.98 -22.68 -5.60
N LYS A 23 -0.93 -22.79 -6.44
CA LYS A 23 0.34 -23.42 -6.06
C LYS A 23 1.00 -22.73 -4.86
N MET A 24 0.91 -21.40 -4.80
CA MET A 24 1.47 -20.59 -3.70
C MET A 24 0.52 -20.45 -2.50
N LYS A 25 -0.66 -21.06 -2.54
CA LYS A 25 -1.66 -21.09 -1.46
C LYS A 25 -2.20 -19.72 -1.05
N PHE A 26 -2.32 -18.80 -2.01
CA PHE A 26 -2.93 -17.48 -1.80
C PHE A 26 -4.40 -17.30 -2.27
N PRO A 27 -5.20 -18.32 -2.68
CA PRO A 27 -6.60 -18.06 -3.07
C PRO A 27 -7.42 -17.37 -1.96
N GLY A 28 -7.26 -17.80 -0.70
CA GLY A 28 -7.97 -17.20 0.43
C GLY A 28 -7.64 -15.72 0.63
N TYR A 29 -6.39 -15.31 0.39
CA TYR A 29 -5.97 -13.91 0.47
C TYR A 29 -6.70 -13.05 -0.56
N PHE A 30 -6.74 -13.49 -1.83
CA PHE A 30 -7.48 -12.79 -2.88
C PHE A 30 -8.97 -12.69 -2.57
N LEU A 31 -9.57 -13.76 -2.03
CA LEU A 31 -10.99 -13.77 -1.68
C LEU A 31 -11.31 -12.79 -0.54
N ILE A 32 -10.46 -12.72 0.49
CA ILE A 32 -10.62 -11.76 1.58
C ILE A 32 -10.52 -10.32 1.05
N VAL A 33 -9.52 -10.05 0.19
CA VAL A 33 -9.32 -8.72 -0.39
C VAL A 33 -10.48 -8.30 -1.29
N ALA A 34 -10.90 -9.19 -2.20
CA ALA A 34 -12.02 -8.94 -3.08
C ALA A 34 -13.32 -8.69 -2.31
N ASP A 35 -13.51 -9.36 -1.17
CA ASP A 35 -14.73 -9.27 -0.38
C ASP A 35 -14.99 -7.87 0.17
N PHE A 36 -14.04 -7.29 0.92
CA PHE A 36 -14.27 -5.97 1.51
C PHE A 36 -14.23 -4.84 0.47
N ILE A 37 -13.53 -5.03 -0.67
CA ILE A 37 -13.58 -4.09 -1.80
C ILE A 37 -14.96 -4.11 -2.46
N LYS A 38 -15.50 -5.30 -2.77
CA LYS A 38 -16.85 -5.43 -3.35
C LYS A 38 -17.90 -4.88 -2.41
N TRP A 39 -17.77 -5.17 -1.11
CA TRP A 39 -18.65 -4.59 -0.10
C TRP A 39 -18.57 -3.06 -0.10
N ALA A 40 -17.37 -2.47 -0.05
CA ALA A 40 -17.19 -1.02 -0.07
C ALA A 40 -17.85 -0.37 -1.31
N LYS A 41 -17.61 -0.94 -2.51
CA LYS A 41 -18.25 -0.48 -3.75
C LYS A 41 -19.78 -0.58 -3.69
N SER A 42 -20.32 -1.67 -3.12
CA SER A 42 -21.78 -1.85 -2.95
C SER A 42 -22.42 -0.83 -2.01
N GLN A 43 -21.66 -0.30 -1.04
CA GLN A 43 -22.09 0.76 -0.11
C GLN A 43 -21.82 2.18 -0.67
N GLY A 44 -21.43 2.29 -1.94
CA GLY A 44 -21.08 3.55 -2.58
C GLY A 44 -19.83 4.21 -2.01
N ILE A 45 -18.94 3.46 -1.37
CA ILE A 45 -17.64 3.96 -0.90
C ILE A 45 -16.69 3.98 -2.09
N PRO A 46 -16.12 5.14 -2.47
CA PRO A 46 -15.11 5.19 -3.53
C PRO A 46 -13.86 4.40 -3.13
N VAL A 47 -13.43 3.51 -4.04
CA VAL A 47 -12.20 2.73 -3.95
C VAL A 47 -11.32 3.12 -5.12
N GLY A 48 -10.02 3.31 -4.87
CA GLY A 48 -9.05 3.61 -5.92
C GLY A 48 -8.94 2.46 -6.93
N PRO A 49 -8.44 2.74 -8.15
CA PRO A 49 -8.38 1.76 -9.24
C PRO A 49 -7.35 0.62 -9.00
N GLY A 50 -6.60 0.68 -7.90
CA GLY A 50 -5.52 -0.24 -7.53
C GLY A 50 -4.15 0.45 -7.55
N ARG A 51 -3.35 0.25 -6.50
CA ARG A 51 -1.99 0.79 -6.36
C ARG A 51 -0.95 -0.33 -6.34
N GLY A 52 0.28 0.01 -6.73
CA GLY A 52 1.42 -0.88 -6.61
C GLY A 52 1.48 -1.97 -7.68
N SER A 53 2.00 -3.14 -7.33
CA SER A 53 2.17 -4.25 -8.26
C SER A 53 0.87 -5.02 -8.52
N GLY A 54 -0.11 -4.97 -7.61
CA GLY A 54 -1.39 -5.67 -7.71
C GLY A 54 -2.20 -5.38 -8.98
N ALA A 55 -2.05 -4.19 -9.57
CA ALA A 55 -2.69 -3.83 -10.84
C ALA A 55 -2.25 -4.69 -12.04
N GLY A 56 -1.14 -5.44 -11.92
CA GLY A 56 -0.67 -6.35 -12.95
C GLY A 56 -1.38 -7.71 -12.98
N SER A 57 -2.26 -8.01 -12.02
CA SER A 57 -2.99 -9.28 -11.99
C SER A 57 -4.34 -9.17 -12.69
N LEU A 58 -4.56 -10.04 -13.68
CA LEU A 58 -5.84 -10.21 -14.33
C LEU A 58 -6.87 -10.88 -13.41
N VAL A 59 -6.44 -11.73 -12.49
CA VAL A 59 -7.30 -12.28 -11.43
C VAL A 59 -7.79 -11.15 -10.52
N ALA A 60 -6.91 -10.21 -10.13
CA ALA A 60 -7.30 -9.04 -9.33
C ALA A 60 -8.33 -8.16 -10.07
N TYR A 61 -8.11 -7.91 -11.37
CA TYR A 61 -9.07 -7.19 -12.20
C TYR A 61 -10.42 -7.91 -12.29
N SER A 62 -10.40 -9.22 -12.56
CA SER A 62 -11.61 -10.04 -12.70
C SER A 62 -12.40 -10.19 -11.41
N THR A 63 -11.72 -10.07 -10.25
CA THR A 63 -12.34 -10.10 -8.93
C THR A 63 -12.67 -8.71 -8.38
N THR A 64 -12.55 -7.66 -9.20
CA THR A 64 -12.89 -6.27 -8.83
C THR A 64 -11.95 -5.65 -7.78
N ILE A 65 -10.83 -6.32 -7.48
CA ILE A 65 -9.78 -5.79 -6.60
C ILE A 65 -9.12 -4.57 -7.25
N THR A 66 -8.84 -4.65 -8.54
CA THR A 66 -8.35 -3.54 -9.36
C THR A 66 -9.39 -3.19 -10.43
N ASP A 67 -9.39 -1.94 -10.89
CA ASP A 67 -10.28 -1.47 -11.96
C ASP A 67 -9.50 -1.19 -13.27
N ILE A 68 -8.24 -1.62 -13.33
CA ILE A 68 -7.34 -1.45 -14.48
C ILE A 68 -7.16 -2.79 -15.18
N ASP A 69 -7.48 -2.83 -16.48
CA ASP A 69 -7.21 -3.97 -17.34
C ASP A 69 -5.69 -4.12 -17.58
N PRO A 70 -5.04 -5.16 -17.03
CA PRO A 70 -3.58 -5.29 -17.12
C PRO A 70 -3.09 -5.58 -18.54
N LEU A 71 -3.88 -6.26 -19.38
CA LEU A 71 -3.48 -6.58 -20.75
C LEU A 71 -3.45 -5.30 -21.60
N ARG A 72 -4.42 -4.41 -21.41
CA ARG A 72 -4.48 -3.11 -22.11
C ARG A 72 -3.23 -2.26 -21.92
N PHE A 73 -2.62 -2.31 -20.73
CA PHE A 73 -1.46 -1.49 -20.36
C PHE A 73 -0.16 -2.30 -20.26
N SER A 74 -0.15 -3.55 -20.76
CA SER A 74 1.00 -4.45 -20.71
C SER A 74 1.58 -4.61 -19.30
N LEU A 75 0.72 -4.68 -18.29
CA LEU A 75 1.11 -4.88 -16.90
C LEU A 75 1.42 -6.36 -16.62
N LEU A 76 2.56 -6.60 -16.00
CA LEU A 76 3.11 -7.93 -15.76
C LEU A 76 2.63 -8.48 -14.40
N PHE A 77 2.17 -9.73 -14.41
CA PHE A 77 1.72 -10.43 -13.20
C PHE A 77 2.90 -10.81 -12.30
N GLU A 78 4.03 -11.17 -12.90
CA GLU A 78 5.23 -11.65 -12.23
C GLU A 78 5.89 -10.56 -11.36
N ARG A 79 5.60 -9.28 -11.65
CA ARG A 79 5.99 -8.15 -10.81
C ARG A 79 5.20 -8.12 -9.49
N PHE A 80 3.97 -8.63 -9.51
CA PHE A 80 3.14 -8.78 -8.33
C PHE A 80 3.49 -10.04 -7.56
N LEU A 81 3.53 -11.17 -8.25
CA LEU A 81 3.67 -12.48 -7.64
C LEU A 81 4.61 -13.33 -8.48
N ASN A 82 5.83 -13.46 -8.00
CA ASN A 82 6.89 -14.18 -8.69
C ASN A 82 6.88 -15.67 -8.25
N PRO A 83 6.70 -16.63 -9.16
CA PRO A 83 6.68 -18.06 -8.81
C PRO A 83 8.01 -18.57 -8.23
N ASP A 84 9.13 -17.94 -8.56
CA ASP A 84 10.47 -18.32 -8.08
C ASP A 84 10.80 -17.73 -6.71
N ARG A 85 9.99 -16.79 -6.21
CA ARG A 85 10.16 -16.15 -4.91
C ARG A 85 8.86 -16.18 -4.12
N VAL A 86 8.78 -17.11 -3.18
CA VAL A 86 7.65 -17.19 -2.24
C VAL A 86 7.71 -16.02 -1.25
N SER A 87 7.13 -14.89 -1.63
CA SER A 87 6.83 -13.77 -0.75
C SER A 87 5.32 -13.54 -0.72
N MET A 88 4.80 -13.15 0.46
CA MET A 88 3.40 -12.77 0.59
C MET A 88 3.11 -11.58 -0.34
N PRO A 89 2.07 -11.67 -1.19
CA PRO A 89 1.64 -10.53 -1.98
C PRO A 89 1.06 -9.44 -1.08
N ASP A 90 1.19 -8.18 -1.51
CA ASP A 90 0.62 -7.03 -0.81
C ASP A 90 -0.22 -6.17 -1.77
N PHE A 91 -1.50 -6.00 -1.46
CA PHE A 91 -2.43 -5.12 -2.18
C PHE A 91 -2.56 -3.81 -1.41
N ASP A 92 -1.95 -2.75 -1.95
CA ASP A 92 -2.20 -1.39 -1.51
C ASP A 92 -3.55 -0.91 -2.05
N ILE A 93 -4.54 -0.74 -1.17
CA ILE A 93 -5.89 -0.33 -1.56
C ILE A 93 -6.21 1.04 -0.97
N ASP A 94 -6.55 1.96 -1.86
CA ASP A 94 -6.94 3.31 -1.48
C ASP A 94 -8.46 3.38 -1.25
N PHE A 95 -8.86 3.78 -0.05
CA PHE A 95 -10.25 4.08 0.30
C PHE A 95 -10.43 5.59 0.50
N CYS A 96 -11.64 6.08 0.24
CA CYS A 96 -12.04 7.42 0.63
C CYS A 96 -11.79 7.66 2.13
N GLN A 97 -11.03 8.70 2.48
CA GLN A 97 -10.60 8.97 3.85
C GLN A 97 -11.78 9.06 4.83
N ASP A 98 -12.87 9.71 4.43
CA ASP A 98 -14.04 9.95 5.30
C ASP A 98 -14.83 8.67 5.60
N ARG A 99 -14.78 7.68 4.69
CA ARG A 99 -15.58 6.45 4.78
C ARG A 99 -14.75 5.19 5.01
N ARG A 100 -13.42 5.29 5.12
CA ARG A 100 -12.52 4.16 5.38
C ARG A 100 -12.91 3.39 6.65
N GLU A 101 -13.36 4.09 7.68
CA GLU A 101 -13.72 3.47 8.96
C GLU A 101 -14.93 2.52 8.84
N GLU A 102 -15.83 2.76 7.88
CA GLU A 102 -16.95 1.85 7.59
C GLU A 102 -16.43 0.49 7.09
N VAL A 103 -15.41 0.50 6.23
CA VAL A 103 -14.77 -0.72 5.72
C VAL A 103 -14.07 -1.49 6.84
N ILE A 104 -13.37 -0.78 7.73
CA ILE A 104 -12.72 -1.39 8.90
C ILE A 104 -13.77 -2.07 9.79
N ARG A 105 -14.89 -1.40 10.07
CA ARG A 105 -15.99 -1.98 10.85
C ARG A 105 -16.61 -3.20 10.18
N TYR A 106 -16.78 -3.18 8.86
CA TYR A 106 -17.24 -4.36 8.12
C TYR A 106 -16.30 -5.55 8.29
N VAL A 107 -15.00 -5.34 8.10
CA VAL A 107 -13.98 -6.39 8.27
C VAL A 107 -13.99 -6.92 9.71
N GLN A 108 -14.09 -6.05 10.72
CA GLN A 108 -14.22 -6.47 12.13
C GLN A 108 -15.48 -7.31 12.38
N GLN A 109 -16.62 -6.91 11.83
CA GLN A 109 -17.88 -7.65 11.99
C GLN A 109 -17.83 -9.02 11.31
N LYS A 110 -17.21 -9.09 10.13
CA LYS A 110 -17.16 -10.30 9.31
C LYS A 110 -16.14 -11.33 9.80
N TYR A 111 -14.94 -10.87 10.16
CA TYR A 111 -13.81 -11.75 10.51
C TYR A 111 -13.57 -11.85 12.02
N GLY A 112 -14.38 -11.16 12.83
CA GLY A 112 -14.31 -11.17 14.28
C GLY A 112 -13.56 -9.97 14.82
N ARG A 113 -14.20 -9.26 15.77
CA ARG A 113 -13.66 -8.04 16.36
C ARG A 113 -12.32 -8.26 17.06
N ASP A 114 -12.14 -9.43 17.68
CA ASP A 114 -10.90 -9.79 18.40
C ASP A 114 -9.77 -10.24 17.46
N GLN A 115 -10.05 -10.43 16.17
CA GLN A 115 -9.10 -10.88 15.16
C GLN A 115 -8.61 -9.74 14.25
N VAL A 116 -9.17 -8.53 14.39
CA VAL A 116 -8.92 -7.39 13.49
C VAL A 116 -8.48 -6.17 14.30
N GLY A 117 -7.20 -5.81 14.18
CA GLY A 117 -6.60 -4.64 14.81
C GLY A 117 -5.84 -3.77 13.80
N GLN A 118 -5.60 -2.50 14.19
CA GLN A 118 -4.74 -1.60 13.42
C GLN A 118 -3.29 -1.73 13.90
N ILE A 119 -2.35 -1.65 12.97
CA ILE A 119 -0.93 -1.62 13.28
C ILE A 119 -0.54 -0.19 13.64
N ILE A 120 0.06 0.00 14.82
CA ILE A 120 0.53 1.32 15.27
C ILE A 120 1.83 1.71 14.54
N THR A 121 2.05 3.01 14.39
CA THR A 121 3.32 3.56 13.92
C THR A 121 4.03 4.27 15.06
N PHE A 122 5.31 3.95 15.27
CA PHE A 122 6.15 4.65 16.25
C PHE A 122 6.82 5.85 15.59
N GLY A 123 6.52 7.05 16.09
CA GLY A 123 7.24 8.26 15.68
C GLY A 123 8.64 8.28 16.27
N THR A 124 9.64 8.57 15.43
CA THR A 124 11.03 8.77 15.87
C THR A 124 11.38 10.26 15.91
N LEU A 125 12.30 10.64 16.79
CA LEU A 125 12.80 12.01 16.86
C LEU A 125 13.68 12.32 15.64
N GLN A 126 13.17 13.14 14.72
CA GLN A 126 13.92 13.59 13.55
C GLN A 126 15.01 14.60 13.93
N ALA A 127 16.10 14.65 13.17
CA ALA A 127 17.25 15.52 13.45
C ALA A 127 16.89 17.01 13.58
N ARG A 128 15.94 17.52 12.78
CA ARG A 128 15.45 18.90 12.92
C ARG A 128 14.57 19.11 14.16
N ALA A 129 13.78 18.11 14.52
CA ALA A 129 12.91 18.16 15.70
C ALA A 129 13.75 18.15 16.98
N VAL A 130 14.75 17.27 17.07
CA VAL A 130 15.62 17.18 18.26
C VAL A 130 16.40 18.49 18.50
N LEU A 131 16.89 19.16 17.44
CA LEU A 131 17.54 20.47 17.58
C LEU A 131 16.59 21.52 18.16
N ARG A 132 15.33 21.52 17.72
CA ARG A 132 14.31 22.45 18.22
C ARG A 132 13.94 22.18 19.67
N ASP A 133 13.77 20.91 20.03
CA ASP A 133 13.38 20.53 21.37
C ASP A 133 14.52 20.74 22.38
N VAL A 134 15.75 20.36 22.04
CA VAL A 134 16.93 20.62 22.89
C VAL A 134 17.22 22.11 22.99
N GLY A 135 17.12 22.87 21.90
CA GLY A 135 17.28 24.33 21.92
C GLY A 135 16.26 25.02 22.82
N ARG A 136 15.01 24.52 22.88
CA ARG A 136 13.98 24.99 23.81
C ARG A 136 14.36 24.74 25.26
N VAL A 137 14.86 23.55 25.59
CA VAL A 137 15.33 23.20 26.95
C VAL A 137 16.51 24.08 27.37
N LEU A 138 17.42 24.39 26.45
CA LEU A 138 18.55 25.30 26.67
C LEU A 138 18.15 26.79 26.67
N GLN A 139 16.86 27.12 26.57
CA GLN A 139 16.32 28.47 26.53
C GLN A 139 16.94 29.36 25.43
N MET A 140 17.36 28.74 24.32
CA MET A 140 17.89 29.48 23.17
C MET A 140 16.76 30.20 22.42
N PRO A 141 16.99 31.41 21.88
CA PRO A 141 16.00 32.10 21.07
C PRO A 141 15.55 31.27 19.86
N TYR A 142 14.24 31.20 19.61
CA TYR A 142 13.66 30.39 18.54
C TYR A 142 14.31 30.65 17.17
N GLY A 143 14.57 31.93 16.83
CA GLY A 143 15.18 32.29 15.56
C GLY A 143 16.60 31.73 15.37
N GLN A 144 17.36 31.55 16.46
CA GLN A 144 18.68 30.93 16.42
C GLN A 144 18.57 29.43 16.19
N VAL A 145 17.66 28.77 16.92
CA VAL A 145 17.44 27.31 16.82
C VAL A 145 16.84 26.93 15.46
N ASP A 146 15.95 27.74 14.90
CA ASP A 146 15.38 27.50 13.58
C ASP A 146 16.44 27.60 12.47
N LYS A 147 17.35 28.58 12.55
CA LYS A 147 18.50 28.69 11.64
C LYS A 147 19.35 27.43 11.68
N LEU A 148 19.73 26.95 12.87
CA LEU A 148 20.48 25.70 13.04
C LEU A 148 19.72 24.49 12.46
N SER A 149 18.41 24.40 12.73
CA SER A 149 17.60 23.29 12.22
C SER A 149 17.52 23.26 10.69
N LYS A 150 17.52 24.43 10.03
CA LYS A 150 17.49 24.53 8.57
C LYS A 150 18.81 24.15 7.91
N MET A 151 19.93 24.18 8.64
CA MET A 151 21.23 23.72 8.14
C MET A 151 21.28 22.19 7.98
N VAL A 152 20.48 21.43 8.74
CA VAL A 152 20.38 19.98 8.56
C VAL A 152 19.66 19.67 7.24
N PRO A 153 20.26 18.91 6.30
CA PRO A 153 19.60 18.54 5.06
C PRO A 153 18.28 17.81 5.30
N GLN A 154 17.23 18.17 4.56
CA GLN A 154 15.93 17.49 4.65
C GLN A 154 15.68 16.72 3.37
N ASN A 155 15.86 15.40 3.46
CA ASN A 155 15.39 14.48 2.43
C ASN A 155 14.31 13.58 3.05
N PRO A 156 13.03 13.76 2.69
CA PRO A 156 11.94 12.93 3.21
C PRO A 156 12.09 11.43 2.91
N ALA A 157 12.75 11.07 1.80
CA ALA A 157 12.99 9.68 1.41
C ALA A 157 14.19 9.06 2.13
N ASN A 158 15.13 9.89 2.59
CA ASN A 158 16.30 9.43 3.35
C ASN A 158 16.67 10.46 4.44
N PRO A 159 15.99 10.42 5.60
CA PRO A 159 16.21 11.39 6.66
C PRO A 159 17.63 11.25 7.23
N VAL A 160 18.40 12.34 7.18
CA VAL A 160 19.79 12.39 7.64
C VAL A 160 19.85 12.37 9.17
N LYS A 161 20.76 11.56 9.74
CA LYS A 161 21.02 11.59 11.19
C LYS A 161 21.84 12.83 11.55
N LEU A 162 21.65 13.34 12.75
CA LEU A 162 22.36 14.54 13.19
C LEU A 162 23.90 14.35 13.19
N ALA A 163 24.39 13.16 13.56
CA ALA A 163 25.83 12.84 13.52
C ALA A 163 26.41 12.98 12.10
N ASP A 164 25.69 12.48 11.09
CA ASP A 164 26.11 12.57 9.69
C ASP A 164 26.07 14.02 9.17
N ALA A 165 25.13 14.82 9.67
CA ALA A 165 25.02 16.24 9.31
C ALA A 165 26.13 17.11 9.92
N ILE A 166 26.80 16.66 10.98
CA ILE A 166 27.90 17.38 11.66
C ILE A 166 29.27 16.93 11.11
N ALA A 167 29.37 15.69 10.61
CA ALA A 167 30.62 15.11 10.13
C ALA A 167 31.04 15.58 8.71
N ASN A 168 30.18 16.33 8.02
CA ASN A 168 30.44 16.97 6.73
C ASN A 168 30.65 18.47 6.89
#